data_AF-A0A5A9Q1S9-F1
#
_entry.id   AF-A0A5A9Q1S9-F1
#
_cell.length_a   1.000
_cell.length_b   1.000
_cell.length_c   1.000
_cell.angle_alpha   90.00
_cell.angle_beta   90.00
_cell.angle_gamma   90.00
#
_symmetry.space_group_name_H-M   'P 1'
#
loop_
_entity.id
_entity.type
_entity.pdbx_description
1 polymer ?
#
loop_
_entity_poly.entity_id
_entity_poly.type
_entity_poly.pdbx_seq_one_letter_code
_entity_poly.pdbx_strand_id
1 'polypeptide(L)'
;MMDGEAITAIRTAAVSAISAKLLRPLVSDVLCILGSGQQARSHYDVFTKIFKFKEVRVWSRRREMCERFVADLEEPVVVCRSVRDAVSGADVIVTVTGATEPILRAEWIKSGAHIAAVGACRPDWRELDDVLMREALVYVDSRDGAHAESGDIILSGV
;
A
#
# COMPACT_ATOMS: atom_id res chain seq x y z
N MET A 1 0.07 -27.47 -15.37
CA MET A 1 0.92 -26.32 -15.02
C MET A 1 0.23 -25.07 -15.54
N MET A 2 0.22 -23.99 -14.75
CA MET A 2 -0.41 -22.71 -15.13
C MET A 2 0.47 -21.53 -14.68
N ASP A 3 0.27 -20.36 -15.28
CA ASP A 3 0.95 -19.13 -14.87
C ASP A 3 0.50 -18.67 -13.47
N GLY A 4 1.46 -18.28 -12.63
CA GLY A 4 1.22 -17.85 -11.26
C GLY A 4 1.28 -16.33 -11.06
N GLU A 5 1.75 -15.58 -12.06
CA GLU A 5 1.94 -14.14 -11.98
C GLU A 5 0.60 -13.41 -11.89
N ALA A 6 -0.32 -13.73 -12.81
CA ALA A 6 -1.67 -13.16 -12.80
C ALA A 6 -2.44 -13.53 -11.52
N ILE A 7 -2.31 -14.78 -11.04
CA ILE A 7 -2.94 -15.23 -9.80
C ILE A 7 -2.39 -14.44 -8.61
N THR A 8 -1.07 -14.25 -8.53
CA THR A 8 -0.43 -13.51 -7.45
C THR A 8 -0.86 -12.04 -7.45
N ALA A 9 -0.92 -11.41 -8.62
CA ALA A 9 -1.39 -10.02 -8.73
C ALA A 9 -2.83 -9.85 -8.20
N ILE A 10 -3.75 -10.71 -8.62
CA ILE A 10 -5.18 -10.59 -8.26
C ILE A 10 -5.43 -10.97 -6.81
N ARG A 11 -4.86 -12.10 -6.34
CA ARG A 11 -5.11 -12.58 -4.97
C ARG A 11 -4.61 -11.59 -3.92
N THR A 12 -3.43 -11.01 -4.14
CA THR A 12 -2.83 -10.06 -3.19
C THR A 12 -3.67 -8.79 -3.11
N ALA A 13 -4.05 -8.22 -4.26
CA ALA A 13 -4.94 -7.05 -4.29
C ALA A 13 -6.32 -7.33 -3.66
N ALA A 14 -6.88 -8.51 -3.88
CA ALA A 14 -8.17 -8.90 -3.30
C ALA A 14 -8.11 -9.00 -1.77
N VAL A 15 -7.06 -9.59 -1.20
CA VAL A 15 -6.88 -9.67 0.27
C VAL A 15 -6.71 -8.27 0.87
N SER A 16 -5.89 -7.40 0.26
CA SER A 16 -5.77 -5.99 0.67
C SER A 16 -7.10 -5.23 0.59
N ALA A 17 -7.93 -5.52 -0.40
CA ALA A 17 -9.25 -4.91 -0.50
C ALA A 17 -10.20 -5.44 0.59
N ILE A 18 -10.11 -6.71 0.98
CA ILE A 18 -10.90 -7.25 2.10
C ILE A 18 -10.49 -6.55 3.40
N SER A 19 -9.19 -6.38 3.66
CA SER A 19 -8.73 -5.65 4.85
C SER A 19 -9.24 -4.21 4.85
N ALA A 20 -9.13 -3.51 3.72
CA ALA A 20 -9.67 -2.16 3.56
C ALA A 20 -11.20 -2.10 3.65
N LYS A 21 -11.93 -3.16 3.31
CA LYS A 21 -13.39 -3.22 3.48
C LYS A 21 -13.80 -3.29 4.96
N LEU A 22 -12.97 -3.93 5.78
CA LEU A 22 -13.25 -4.15 7.20
C LEU A 22 -12.69 -3.05 8.10
N LEU A 23 -11.54 -2.46 7.74
CA LEU A 23 -10.73 -1.66 8.65
C LEU A 23 -10.59 -0.18 8.26
N ARG A 24 -11.01 0.22 7.05
CA ARG A 24 -10.91 1.63 6.65
C ARG A 24 -11.90 2.54 7.39
N PRO A 25 -11.61 3.85 7.49
CA PRO A 25 -12.60 4.84 7.94
C PRO A 25 -13.92 4.77 7.18
N LEU A 26 -15.04 4.94 7.88
CA LEU A 26 -16.39 4.94 7.27
C LEU A 26 -16.49 5.89 6.08
N VAL A 27 -15.87 7.06 6.18
CA VAL A 27 -15.71 8.01 5.08
C VAL A 27 -14.27 7.92 4.60
N SER A 28 -14.08 7.32 3.43
CA SER A 28 -12.78 7.16 2.78
C SER A 28 -12.86 7.70 1.37
N ASP A 29 -12.38 8.92 1.18
CA ASP A 29 -12.44 9.65 -0.08
C ASP A 29 -11.13 9.60 -0.85
N VAL A 30 -9.99 9.41 -0.16
CA VAL A 30 -8.65 9.50 -0.77
C VAL A 30 -7.91 8.16 -0.66
N LEU A 31 -7.58 7.59 -1.82
CA LEU A 31 -6.67 6.45 -1.94
C LEU A 31 -5.26 6.94 -2.31
N CYS A 32 -4.24 6.42 -1.62
CA CYS A 32 -2.84 6.60 -1.97
C CYS A 32 -2.18 5.25 -2.27
N ILE A 33 -1.44 5.16 -3.38
CA ILE A 33 -0.63 4.00 -3.75
C ILE A 33 0.84 4.42 -3.80
N LEU A 34 1.66 3.79 -2.96
CA LEU A 34 3.11 3.93 -2.98
C LEU A 34 3.69 2.75 -3.76
N GLY A 35 4.20 3.04 -4.95
CA GLY A 35 4.66 2.06 -5.94
C GLY A 35 3.95 2.26 -7.28
N SER A 36 4.55 1.74 -8.34
CA SER A 36 4.01 1.83 -9.71
C SER A 36 4.30 0.55 -10.52
N GLY A 37 4.36 -0.59 -9.84
CA GLY A 37 4.59 -1.91 -10.44
C GLY A 37 3.30 -2.69 -10.67
N GLN A 38 3.43 -4.00 -10.94
CA GLN A 38 2.27 -4.87 -11.18
C GLN A 38 1.27 -4.89 -10.01
N GLN A 39 1.76 -4.94 -8.78
CA GLN A 39 0.89 -4.90 -7.60
C GLN A 39 0.18 -3.54 -7.46
N ALA A 40 0.81 -2.43 -7.85
CA ALA A 40 0.14 -1.12 -7.87
C ALA A 40 -1.05 -1.13 -8.84
N ARG A 41 -0.88 -1.76 -10.01
CA ARG A 41 -1.96 -1.91 -11.01
C ARG A 41 -3.09 -2.79 -10.52
N SER A 42 -2.79 -3.99 -10.01
CA SER A 42 -3.84 -4.86 -9.51
C SER A 42 -4.59 -4.27 -8.31
N HIS A 43 -3.89 -3.57 -7.40
CA HIS A 43 -4.52 -2.88 -6.29
C HIS A 43 -5.39 -1.72 -6.77
N TYR A 44 -4.90 -0.90 -7.72
CA TYR A 44 -5.71 0.15 -8.33
C TYR A 44 -7.01 -0.39 -8.92
N ASP A 45 -6.91 -1.42 -9.78
CA ASP A 45 -8.06 -2.00 -10.48
C ASP A 45 -9.09 -2.60 -9.50
N VAL A 46 -8.62 -3.32 -8.47
CA VAL A 46 -9.50 -3.92 -7.45
C VAL A 46 -10.12 -2.84 -6.55
N PHE A 47 -9.34 -1.89 -6.07
CA PHE A 47 -9.80 -0.88 -5.12
C PHE A 47 -10.81 0.08 -5.74
N THR A 48 -10.57 0.54 -6.98
CA THR A 48 -11.50 1.44 -7.69
C THR A 48 -12.79 0.74 -8.15
N LYS A 49 -12.74 -0.59 -8.28
CA LYS A 49 -13.93 -1.40 -8.58
C LYS A 49 -14.82 -1.63 -7.35
N ILE A 50 -14.22 -1.81 -6.16
CA ILE A 50 -14.94 -2.13 -4.93
C ILE A 50 -15.33 -0.85 -4.16
N PHE A 51 -14.51 0.19 -4.22
CA PHE A 51 -14.67 1.43 -3.46
C PHE A 51 -14.83 2.62 -4.39
N LYS A 52 -15.46 3.68 -3.88
CA LYS A 52 -15.65 4.95 -4.58
C LYS A 52 -14.81 6.02 -3.91
N PHE A 53 -13.57 6.15 -4.36
CA PHE A 53 -12.69 7.25 -3.97
C PHE A 53 -12.98 8.49 -4.82
N LYS A 54 -12.90 9.67 -4.20
CA LYS A 54 -12.96 10.96 -4.89
C LYS A 54 -11.62 11.33 -5.52
N GLU A 55 -10.53 10.84 -4.92
CA GLU A 55 -9.17 11.09 -5.39
C GLU A 55 -8.32 9.83 -5.24
N VAL A 56 -7.53 9.54 -6.27
CA VAL A 56 -6.49 8.51 -6.24
C VAL A 56 -5.14 9.18 -6.47
N ARG A 57 -4.19 8.92 -5.58
CA ARG A 57 -2.82 9.45 -5.61
C ARG A 57 -1.84 8.31 -5.80
N VAL A 58 -0.76 8.58 -6.52
CA VAL A 58 0.32 7.63 -6.71
C VAL A 58 1.67 8.30 -6.54
N TRP A 59 2.60 7.58 -5.92
CA TRP A 59 4.01 7.97 -5.86
C TRP A 59 4.89 6.77 -6.15
N SER A 60 6.00 6.99 -6.83
CA SER A 60 7.08 6.00 -6.91
C SER A 60 8.43 6.68 -6.95
N ARG A 61 9.48 5.97 -6.53
CA ARG A 61 10.87 6.48 -6.52
C ARG A 61 11.32 7.00 -7.89
N ARG A 62 10.85 6.39 -8.98
CA ARG A 62 11.14 6.81 -10.36
C ARG A 62 9.90 7.40 -10.97
N ARG A 63 9.83 8.73 -11.02
CA ARG A 63 8.68 9.48 -11.54
C ARG A 63 8.20 8.99 -12.91
N GLU A 64 9.12 8.69 -13.83
CA GLU A 64 8.80 8.16 -15.16
C GLU A 64 7.96 6.88 -15.12
N MET A 65 8.21 5.99 -14.15
CA MET A 65 7.43 4.77 -13.97
C MET A 65 6.02 5.06 -13.45
N CYS A 66 5.89 6.11 -12.63
CA CYS A 66 4.61 6.60 -12.15
C CYS A 66 3.78 7.19 -13.30
N GLU A 67 4.41 7.99 -14.15
CA GLU A 67 3.75 8.61 -15.31
C GLU A 67 3.30 7.55 -16.32
N ARG A 68 4.11 6.52 -16.60
CA ARG A 68 3.68 5.38 -17.42
C ARG A 68 2.50 4.63 -16.79
N PHE A 69 2.58 4.38 -15.49
CA PHE A 69 1.50 3.71 -14.76
C PHE A 69 0.17 4.45 -14.91
N VAL A 70 0.16 5.79 -14.77
CA VAL A 70 -1.05 6.61 -14.90
C VAL A 70 -1.50 6.78 -16.35
N ALA A 71 -0.58 6.80 -17.31
CA ALA A 71 -0.91 6.93 -18.73
C ALA A 71 -1.80 5.77 -19.24
N ASP A 72 -1.69 4.59 -18.62
CA ASP A 72 -2.46 3.39 -18.97
C ASP A 72 -3.79 3.25 -18.18
N LEU A 73 -4.23 4.32 -17.49
CA LEU A 73 -5.46 4.34 -16.70
C LEU A 73 -6.52 5.23 -17.36
N GLU A 74 -7.78 4.80 -17.27
CA GLU A 74 -8.91 5.55 -17.83
C GLU A 74 -9.31 6.75 -16.96
N GLU A 75 -9.15 6.63 -15.64
CA GLU A 75 -9.53 7.65 -14.67
C GLU A 75 -8.32 8.47 -14.22
N PRO A 76 -8.52 9.76 -13.88
CA PRO A 76 -7.42 10.63 -13.49
C PRO A 76 -6.81 10.18 -12.14
N VAL A 77 -5.49 10.00 -12.15
CA VAL A 77 -4.70 9.72 -10.94
C VAL A 77 -3.66 10.81 -10.75
N VAL A 78 -3.55 11.32 -9.52
CA VAL A 78 -2.62 12.39 -9.17
C VAL A 78 -1.22 11.80 -8.92
N VAL A 79 -0.24 12.19 -9.75
CA VAL A 79 1.17 11.82 -9.54
C VAL A 79 1.81 12.77 -8.52
N CYS A 80 2.13 12.25 -7.35
CA CYS A 80 2.72 13.01 -6.25
C CYS A 80 4.26 13.08 -6.35
N ARG A 81 4.85 14.15 -5.81
CA ARG A 81 6.30 14.41 -5.89
C ARG A 81 7.09 13.74 -4.77
N SER A 82 6.45 13.51 -3.62
CA SER A 82 7.04 12.86 -2.46
C SER A 82 6.04 11.91 -1.81
N VAL A 83 6.53 10.98 -0.99
CA VAL A 83 5.66 10.11 -0.17
C VAL A 83 4.75 10.95 0.72
N ARG A 84 5.31 11.97 1.39
CA ARG A 84 4.56 12.89 2.26
C ARG A 84 3.38 13.54 1.55
N ASP A 85 3.60 14.07 0.34
CA ASP A 85 2.53 14.69 -0.45
C ASP A 85 1.44 13.68 -0.82
N ALA A 86 1.83 12.43 -1.11
CA ALA A 86 0.91 11.37 -1.50
C ALA A 86 0.00 10.94 -0.35
N VAL A 87 0.57 10.76 0.84
CA VAL A 87 -0.12 10.18 2.00
C VAL A 87 -0.83 11.21 2.87
N SER A 88 -0.46 12.49 2.75
CA SER A 88 -1.06 13.57 3.54
C SER A 88 -2.57 13.66 3.31
N GLY A 89 -3.35 13.29 4.33
CA GLY A 89 -4.81 13.27 4.27
C GLY A 89 -5.41 12.07 3.52
N ALA A 90 -4.60 11.07 3.15
CA ALA A 90 -5.10 9.83 2.57
C ALA A 90 -5.86 9.00 3.63
N ASP A 91 -6.99 8.42 3.24
CA ASP A 91 -7.80 7.55 4.11
C ASP A 91 -7.37 6.09 4.00
N VAL A 92 -6.92 5.71 2.81
CA VAL A 92 -6.45 4.37 2.48
C VAL A 92 -5.11 4.49 1.79
N ILE A 93 -4.10 3.79 2.29
CA ILE A 93 -2.73 3.79 1.76
C ILE A 93 -2.35 2.35 1.41
N VAL A 94 -1.78 2.14 0.23
CA VAL A 94 -1.26 0.86 -0.22
C VAL A 94 0.24 1.00 -0.44
N THR A 95 1.07 0.19 0.23
CA THR A 95 2.51 0.14 -0.01
C THR A 95 2.88 -1.12 -0.76
N VAL A 96 3.35 -0.95 -1.98
CA VAL A 96 3.68 -2.01 -2.94
C VAL A 96 4.99 -1.68 -3.64
N THR A 97 5.99 -1.28 -2.84
CA THR A 97 7.32 -0.92 -3.32
C THR A 97 8.32 -2.05 -3.09
N GLY A 98 9.49 -1.93 -3.73
CA GLY A 98 10.67 -2.74 -3.40
C GLY A 98 11.65 -1.97 -2.50
N ALA A 99 11.14 -1.16 -1.58
CA ALA A 99 11.98 -0.45 -0.62
C ALA A 99 12.53 -1.44 0.42
N THR A 100 13.78 -1.22 0.80
CA THR A 100 14.46 -1.99 1.87
C THR A 100 14.56 -1.20 3.16
N GLU A 101 14.26 0.11 3.10
CA GLU A 101 14.28 1.03 4.23
C GLU A 101 12.94 1.77 4.33
N PRO A 102 12.49 2.16 5.54
CA PRO A 102 11.21 2.83 5.74
C PRO A 102 11.02 4.06 4.86
N ILE A 103 9.97 4.02 4.04
CA ILE A 103 9.55 5.15 3.19
C ILE A 103 8.32 5.86 3.74
N LEU A 104 7.52 5.18 4.56
CA LEU A 104 6.30 5.70 5.14
C LEU A 104 6.50 6.00 6.63
N ARG A 105 6.23 7.25 7.02
CA ARG A 105 6.43 7.74 8.39
C ARG A 105 5.13 8.07 9.07
N ALA A 106 5.01 7.74 10.35
CA ALA A 106 3.82 8.00 11.18
C ALA A 106 3.35 9.47 11.12
N GLU A 107 4.29 10.42 11.17
CA GLU A 107 4.03 11.86 11.18
C GLU A 107 3.29 12.41 9.95
N TRP A 108 3.21 11.64 8.86
CA TRP A 108 2.50 12.05 7.63
C TRP A 108 1.10 11.43 7.52
N ILE A 109 0.78 10.46 8.36
CA ILE A 109 -0.43 9.66 8.25
C ILE A 109 -1.60 10.37 8.90
N LYS A 110 -2.73 10.41 8.19
CA LYS A 110 -4.00 10.85 8.77
C LYS A 110 -4.41 9.88 9.88
N SER A 111 -4.77 10.41 11.05
CA SER A 111 -5.31 9.60 12.14
C SER A 111 -6.50 8.76 11.67
N GLY A 112 -6.45 7.45 11.92
CA GLY A 112 -7.47 6.48 11.51
C GLY A 112 -7.32 5.94 10.08
N ALA A 113 -6.33 6.39 9.29
CA ALA A 113 -6.10 5.84 7.96
C ALA A 113 -5.80 4.34 8.00
N HIS A 114 -6.29 3.62 6.98
CA HIS A 114 -5.98 2.20 6.78
C HIS A 114 -4.78 2.05 5.87
N ILE A 115 -3.82 1.20 6.26
CA ILE A 115 -2.61 0.93 5.48
C ILE A 115 -2.60 -0.55 5.12
N ALA A 116 -2.55 -0.86 3.82
CA ALA A 116 -2.27 -2.19 3.30
C ALA A 116 -0.79 -2.27 2.93
N ALA A 117 0.02 -2.85 3.82
CA ALA A 117 1.46 -3.02 3.63
C ALA A 117 1.79 -4.37 2.98
N VAL A 118 2.36 -4.34 1.77
CA VAL A 118 2.51 -5.53 0.92
C VAL A 118 3.94 -5.74 0.42
N GLY A 119 4.76 -4.69 0.29
CA GLY A 119 6.03 -4.73 -0.44
C GLY A 119 7.19 -5.40 0.29
N ALA A 120 7.34 -5.15 1.59
CA ALA A 120 8.47 -5.63 2.40
C ALA A 120 8.30 -7.10 2.87
N CYS A 121 8.32 -8.05 1.92
CA CYS A 121 8.18 -9.49 2.18
C CYS A 121 9.50 -10.23 2.45
N ARG A 122 10.46 -9.53 3.07
CA ARG A 122 11.75 -10.08 3.51
C ARG A 122 12.05 -9.64 4.95
N PRO A 123 12.70 -10.49 5.77
CA PRO A 123 12.92 -10.20 7.20
C PRO A 123 13.77 -8.96 7.48
N ASP A 124 14.55 -8.53 6.49
CA ASP A 124 15.46 -7.40 6.55
C ASP A 124 14.95 -6.17 5.77
N TRP A 125 13.77 -6.26 5.14
CA TRP A 125 13.19 -5.16 4.35
C TRP A 125 12.06 -4.49 5.10
N ARG A 126 11.93 -3.17 4.89
CA ARG A 126 10.88 -2.37 5.51
C ARG A 126 10.32 -1.33 4.58
N GLU A 127 9.03 -1.09 4.69
CA GLU A 127 8.36 0.09 4.10
C GLU A 127 7.91 1.08 5.17
N LEU A 128 7.70 0.63 6.40
CA LEU A 128 7.07 1.37 7.49
C LEU A 128 8.05 1.67 8.63
N ASP A 129 7.97 2.88 9.19
CA ASP A 129 8.81 3.25 10.33
C ASP A 129 8.32 2.64 11.67
N ASP A 130 9.20 2.65 12.68
CA ASP A 130 8.90 2.07 13.99
C ASP A 130 7.74 2.73 14.70
N VAL A 131 7.61 4.04 14.55
CA VAL A 131 6.57 4.82 15.22
C VAL A 131 5.22 4.37 14.67
N LEU A 132 5.09 4.24 13.35
CA LEU A 132 3.86 3.81 12.71
C LEU A 132 3.48 2.39 13.12
N MET A 133 4.45 1.47 13.14
CA MET A 133 4.19 0.08 13.54
C MET A 133 3.72 -0.02 14.99
N ARG A 134 4.27 0.78 15.90
CA ARG A 134 3.91 0.75 17.34
C ARG A 134 2.59 1.43 17.65
N GLU A 135 2.24 2.49 16.92
CA GLU A 135 1.00 3.25 17.17
C GLU A 135 -0.21 2.66 16.45
N ALA A 136 0.00 1.93 15.35
CA ALA A 136 -1.07 1.31 14.58
C ALA A 136 -1.62 0.04 15.24
N LEU A 137 -2.89 -0.25 14.96
CA LEU A 137 -3.44 -1.58 15.18
C LEU A 137 -3.01 -2.50 14.03
N VAL A 138 -2.12 -3.45 14.33
CA VAL A 138 -1.51 -4.32 13.32
C VAL A 138 -2.36 -5.56 13.09
N TYR A 139 -2.68 -5.81 11.82
CA TYR A 139 -3.35 -7.03 11.36
C TYR A 139 -2.47 -7.72 10.33
N VAL A 140 -2.40 -9.05 10.42
CA VAL A 140 -1.60 -9.89 9.52
C VAL A 140 -2.47 -11.00 8.94
N ASP A 141 -2.13 -11.47 7.76
CA ASP A 141 -2.76 -12.61 7.10
C ASP A 141 -2.40 -13.94 7.77
N SER A 142 -1.16 -14.08 8.23
CA SER A 142 -0.66 -15.18 9.04
C SER A 142 0.33 -14.67 10.09
N ARG A 143 0.12 -15.01 11.36
CA ARG A 143 1.05 -14.66 12.45
C ARG A 143 2.42 -15.30 12.24
N ASP A 144 2.44 -16.59 11.94
CA ASP A 144 3.68 -17.34 11.73
C ASP A 144 4.46 -16.79 10.53
N GLY A 145 3.75 -16.46 9.44
CA GLY A 145 4.36 -15.85 8.25
C GLY A 145 4.93 -14.46 8.54
N ALA A 146 4.16 -13.61 9.22
CA ALA A 146 4.60 -12.27 9.58
C ALA A 146 5.87 -12.26 10.44
N HIS A 147 5.95 -13.12 11.46
CA HIS A 147 7.14 -13.22 12.32
C HIS A 147 8.34 -13.90 11.65
N ALA A 148 8.13 -14.63 10.55
CA ALA A 148 9.20 -15.28 9.80
C ALA A 148 9.72 -14.44 8.62
N GLU A 149 8.86 -13.63 8.00
CA GLU A 149 9.12 -13.04 6.68
C GLU A 149 9.05 -11.51 6.65
N SER A 150 8.33 -10.84 7.56
CA SER A 150 8.10 -9.39 7.47
C SER A 150 9.10 -8.62 8.31
N GLY A 151 10.04 -7.91 7.67
CA GLY A 151 10.96 -7.03 8.37
C GLY A 151 10.26 -5.86 9.07
N ASP A 152 9.13 -5.38 8.55
CA ASP A 152 8.31 -4.36 9.23
C ASP A 152 7.85 -4.84 10.62
N ILE A 153 7.49 -6.12 10.77
CA ILE A 153 7.09 -6.73 12.05
C ILE A 153 8.31 -7.07 12.90
N ILE A 154 9.26 -7.82 12.34
CA ILE A 154 10.42 -8.37 13.07
C ILE A 154 11.30 -7.25 13.65
N LEU A 155 11.56 -6.21 12.87
CA LEU A 155 12.51 -5.15 13.24
C LEU A 155 11.87 -4.07 14.12
N SER A 156 10.55 -3.88 14.07
CA SER A 156 9.86 -2.90 14.92
C SER A 156 9.45 -3.48 16.28
N GLY A 157 9.33 -4.81 16.38
CA GLY A 157 9.08 -5.55 17.62
C GLY A 157 7.61 -5.63 18.04
N VAL A 158 6.68 -5.54 17.09
CA VAL A 158 5.22 -5.71 17.32
C VAL A 158 4.72 -7.12 17.04
#